data_AF-A0A166I873-F1
#
_entry.id   AF-A0A166I873-F1
#
_cell.length_a   1.000
_cell.length_b   1.000
_cell.length_c   1.000
_cell.angle_alpha   90.00
_cell.angle_beta   90.00
_cell.angle_gamma   90.00
#
_symmetry.space_group_name_H-M   'P 1'
#
loop_
_entity.id
_entity.type
_entity.pdbx_description
1 polymer ?
#
loop_
_entity_poly.entity_id
_entity_poly.type
_entity_poly.pdbx_seq_one_letter_code
_entity_poly.pdbx_strand_id
1 'polypeptide(L)'
;MPTTTERLLLLLSLLQARRDWPGPLLAERLAIAPRTVRRDVDRLRSMGYRIGTTKGPGGGYRLEAGNELPPLLFDDEQVLALATALRAPVPGLEEASARALATVRQVLPARL
;
A
#
# COMPACT_ATOMS: atom_id res chain seq x y z
N MET A 1 -0.97 -2.44 22.66
CA MET A 1 0.01 -2.72 21.58
C MET A 1 -0.78 -3.18 20.38
N PRO A 2 -0.56 -2.61 19.18
CA PRO A 2 -1.31 -2.99 17.99
C PRO A 2 -1.16 -4.49 17.75
N THR A 3 -2.25 -5.13 17.34
CA THR A 3 -2.22 -6.55 16.96
C THR A 3 -1.23 -6.75 15.81
N THR A 4 -0.75 -7.98 15.60
CA THR A 4 0.18 -8.24 14.48
C THR A 4 -0.46 -7.86 13.14
N THR A 5 -1.75 -8.09 12.97
CA THR A 5 -2.50 -7.71 11.75
C THR A 5 -2.57 -6.20 11.60
N GLU A 6 -3.00 -5.46 12.62
CA GLU A 6 -3.03 -3.99 12.59
C GLU A 6 -1.66 -3.40 12.22
N ARG A 7 -0.59 -3.93 12.82
CA ARG A 7 0.77 -3.45 12.55
C ARG A 7 1.23 -3.73 11.12
N LEU A 8 0.85 -4.87 10.54
CA LEU A 8 1.14 -5.18 9.13
C LEU A 8 0.40 -4.23 8.19
N LEU A 9 -0.87 -3.93 8.46
CA LEU A 9 -1.64 -2.96 7.68
C LEU A 9 -1.04 -1.56 7.78
N LEU A 10 -0.66 -1.12 8.99
CA LEU A 10 0.02 0.16 9.20
C LEU A 10 1.37 0.24 8.46
N LEU A 11 2.19 -0.82 8.52
CA LEU A 11 3.44 -0.90 7.78
C LEU A 11 3.20 -0.78 6.27
N LEU A 12 2.19 -1.48 5.75
CA LEU A 12 1.84 -1.41 4.34
C LEU A 12 1.39 0.00 3.93
N SER A 13 0.50 0.63 4.69
CA SER A 13 0.07 2.01 4.45
C SER A 13 1.24 2.99 4.45
N LEU A 14 2.20 2.83 5.37
CA LEU A 14 3.42 3.64 5.37
C LEU A 14 4.20 3.43 4.07
N LEU A 15 4.49 2.18 3.69
CA LEU A 15 5.23 1.85 2.47
C LEU A 15 4.55 2.32 1.18
N GLN A 16 3.22 2.47 1.18
CA GLN A 16 2.46 3.03 0.05
C GLN A 16 2.51 4.56 0.00
N ALA A 17 2.60 5.23 1.15
CA ALA A 17 2.59 6.69 1.24
C ALA A 17 3.87 7.37 0.70
N ARG A 18 4.99 6.64 0.58
CA ARG A 18 6.24 7.17 -0.03
C ARG A 18 7.09 6.06 -0.61
N ARG A 19 7.90 6.44 -1.59
CA ARG A 19 8.77 5.55 -2.35
C ARG A 19 9.88 4.91 -1.51
N ASP A 20 10.45 5.59 -0.51
CA ASP A 20 11.57 5.08 0.27
C ASP A 20 11.40 5.35 1.76
N TRP A 21 11.67 4.32 2.56
CA TRP A 21 11.61 4.39 4.01
C TRP A 21 12.88 3.87 4.66
N PRO A 22 13.62 4.71 5.41
CA PRO A 22 14.67 4.22 6.29
C PRO A 22 14.12 3.24 7.32
N GLY A 23 14.79 2.10 7.50
CA GLY A 23 14.38 1.06 8.46
C GLY A 23 14.19 1.59 9.90
N PRO A 24 15.12 2.42 10.43
CA PRO A 24 14.96 3.04 11.75
C PRO A 24 13.73 3.95 11.88
N LEU A 25 13.39 4.70 10.82
CA LEU A 25 12.24 5.61 10.84
C LEU A 25 10.90 4.84 10.85
N LEU A 26 10.84 3.70 10.15
CA LEU A 26 9.67 2.80 10.25
C LEU A 26 9.51 2.22 11.64
N ALA A 27 10.62 1.82 12.26
CA ALA A 27 10.64 1.29 13.62
C ALA A 27 10.12 2.31 14.64
N GLU A 28 10.58 3.56 14.52
CA GLU A 28 10.10 4.69 15.32
C GLU A 28 8.60 4.94 15.14
N ARG A 29 8.14 5.08 13.88
CA ARG A 29 6.73 5.39 13.59
C ARG A 29 5.77 4.28 14.02
N LEU A 30 6.20 3.03 13.94
CA LEU A 30 5.40 1.88 14.36
C LEU A 30 5.61 1.54 15.85
N ALA A 31 6.45 2.30 16.57
CA ALA A 31 6.83 2.07 17.97
C ALA A 31 7.30 0.62 18.25
N ILE A 32 8.15 0.07 17.37
CA ILE A 32 8.68 -1.29 17.46
C ILE A 32 10.19 -1.35 17.22
N ALA A 33 10.81 -2.46 17.59
CA ALA A 33 12.23 -2.68 17.31
C ALA A 33 12.50 -2.87 15.79
N PRO A 34 13.68 -2.46 15.28
CA PRO A 34 14.05 -2.65 13.86
C PRO A 34 13.97 -4.11 13.38
N ARG A 35 14.29 -5.08 14.26
CA ARG A 35 14.14 -6.51 13.96
C ARG A 35 12.69 -6.93 13.67
N THR A 36 11.72 -6.26 14.30
CA THR A 36 10.29 -6.52 14.09
C THR A 36 9.85 -5.94 12.75
N VAL A 37 10.34 -4.76 12.36
CA VAL A 37 10.09 -4.20 11.01
C VAL A 37 10.55 -5.18 9.94
N ARG A 38 11.78 -5.71 10.06
CA ARG A 38 12.29 -6.71 9.11
C ARG A 38 11.39 -7.94 9.02
N ARG A 39 10.97 -8.49 10.16
CA ARG A 39 10.07 -9.66 10.22
C ARG A 39 8.69 -9.38 9.58
N ASP A 40 8.16 -8.19 9.80
CA ASP A 40 6.86 -7.79 9.25
C ASP A 40 6.96 -7.49 7.74
N VAL A 41 8.07 -6.92 7.26
CA VAL A 41 8.38 -6.83 5.82
C VAL A 41 8.44 -8.21 5.16
N ASP A 42 9.11 -9.18 5.79
CA ASP A 42 9.21 -10.53 5.25
C ASP A 42 7.83 -11.23 5.19
N ARG A 43 6.93 -10.94 6.16
CA ARG A 43 5.53 -11.40 6.10
C ARG A 43 4.78 -10.79 4.93
N LEU A 44 4.88 -9.48 4.71
CA LEU A 44 4.26 -8.84 3.54
C LEU A 44 4.80 -9.44 2.23
N ARG A 45 6.10 -9.72 2.14
CA ARG A 45 6.67 -10.43 0.98
C ARG A 45 6.04 -11.79 0.75
N SER A 46 5.83 -12.59 1.81
CA SER A 46 5.16 -13.89 1.68
C SER A 46 3.69 -13.79 1.23
N MET A 47 3.06 -12.61 1.40
CA MET A 47 1.71 -12.32 0.91
C MET A 47 1.71 -11.78 -0.54
N GLY A 48 2.86 -11.75 -1.22
CA GLY A 48 2.98 -11.32 -2.62
C GLY A 48 3.38 -9.86 -2.82
N TYR A 49 3.57 -9.07 -1.75
CA TYR A 49 4.04 -7.69 -1.88
C TYR A 49 5.53 -7.65 -2.26
N ARG A 50 5.85 -6.97 -3.35
CA ARG A 50 7.24 -6.75 -3.76
C ARG A 50 7.84 -5.59 -2.98
N ILE A 51 8.64 -5.92 -1.97
CA ILE A 51 9.33 -4.92 -1.15
C ILE A 51 10.83 -5.02 -1.40
N GLY A 52 11.41 -4.00 -2.00
CA GLY A 52 12.85 -3.84 -2.21
C GLY A 52 13.58 -3.48 -0.92
N THR A 53 14.88 -3.81 -0.84
CA THR A 53 15.74 -3.38 0.29
C THR A 53 16.94 -2.62 -0.23
N THR A 54 17.11 -1.39 0.22
CA THR A 54 18.33 -0.61 -0.03
C THR A 54 19.31 -0.87 1.11
N LYS A 55 20.53 -1.35 0.80
CA LYS A 55 21.59 -1.58 1.80
C LYS A 55 22.41 -0.30 2.01
N GLY A 56 23.07 -0.21 3.17
CA GLY A 56 23.98 0.90 3.53
C GLY A 56 23.45 1.81 4.64
N PRO A 57 24.20 2.85 5.02
CA PRO A 57 23.76 3.86 5.99
C PRO A 57 22.49 4.56 5.49
N GLY A 58 21.41 4.54 6.28
CA GLY A 58 20.10 5.02 5.83
C GLY A 58 19.33 4.03 4.94
N GLY A 59 19.84 2.80 4.80
CA GLY A 59 19.16 1.70 4.11
C GLY A 59 17.76 1.42 4.66
N GLY A 60 16.92 0.87 3.81
CA GLY A 60 15.48 0.95 4.01
C GLY A 60 14.68 0.04 3.11
N TYR A 61 13.38 0.28 3.12
CA TYR A 61 12.39 -0.50 2.41
C TYR A 61 11.60 0.39 1.45
N ARG A 62 11.22 -0.20 0.33
CA ARG A 62 10.40 0.42 -0.72
C ARG A 62 9.39 -0.59 -1.20
N LEU A 63 8.13 -0.17 -1.35
CA LEU A 63 7.17 -0.96 -2.12
C LEU A 63 7.46 -0.75 -3.61
N GLU A 64 7.68 -1.84 -4.33
CA GLU A 64 7.95 -1.82 -5.77
C GLU A 64 6.66 -2.02 -6.57
N ALA A 65 6.50 -1.22 -7.62
CA ALA A 65 5.42 -1.43 -8.58
C ALA A 65 5.67 -2.75 -9.33
N GLY A 66 4.61 -3.55 -9.43
CA GLY A 66 4.65 -4.79 -10.16
C GLY A 66 4.22 -4.67 -11.62
N ASN A 67 4.15 -5.81 -12.32
CA ASN A 67 3.42 -5.93 -13.58
C ASN A 67 1.90 -5.84 -13.35
N GLU A 68 1.48 -5.99 -12.09
CA GLU A 68 0.11 -5.89 -11.63
C GLU A 68 0.09 -4.98 -10.39
N LEU A 69 -1.03 -4.31 -10.18
CA LEU A 69 -1.30 -3.58 -8.95
C LEU A 69 -1.42 -4.58 -7.80
N PRO A 70 -0.56 -4.53 -6.77
CA PRO A 70 -0.73 -5.39 -5.59
C PRO A 70 -2.03 -5.00 -4.86
N PRO A 71 -2.55 -5.80 -3.92
CA PRO A 71 -3.69 -5.39 -3.11
C PRO A 71 -3.39 -4.08 -2.38
N LEU A 72 -4.15 -3.02 -2.69
CA LEU A 72 -3.93 -1.69 -2.12
C LEU A 72 -4.93 -1.46 -0.97
N LEU A 73 -4.44 -0.82 0.10
CA LEU A 73 -5.31 -0.31 1.15
C LEU A 73 -5.56 1.15 0.83
N PHE A 74 -6.79 1.46 0.46
CA PHE A 74 -7.22 2.84 0.27
C PHE A 74 -7.99 3.31 1.51
N ASP A 75 -7.71 4.52 1.97
CA ASP A 75 -8.58 5.23 2.90
C ASP A 75 -9.82 5.80 2.18
N ASP A 76 -10.78 6.30 2.96
CA ASP A 76 -12.07 6.78 2.42
C ASP A 76 -11.90 7.94 1.42
N GLU A 77 -10.95 8.85 1.66
CA GLU A 77 -10.67 9.97 0.75
C GLU A 77 -10.02 9.49 -0.55
N GLN A 78 -9.07 8.56 -0.47
CA GLN A 78 -8.42 7.96 -1.63
C GLN A 78 -9.41 7.17 -2.50
N VAL A 79 -10.36 6.47 -1.87
CA VAL A 79 -11.43 5.75 -2.56
C VAL A 79 -12.32 6.71 -3.35
N LEU A 80 -12.73 7.83 -2.74
CA LEU A 80 -13.52 8.87 -3.40
C LEU A 80 -12.76 9.51 -4.56
N ALA A 81 -11.48 9.82 -4.36
CA ALA A 81 -10.61 10.37 -5.39
C ALA A 81 -10.48 9.41 -6.58
N LEU A 82 -10.25 8.12 -6.32
CA LEU A 82 -10.15 7.09 -7.34
C LEU A 82 -11.46 6.94 -8.12
N ALA A 83 -12.60 6.84 -7.42
CA ALA A 83 -13.91 6.70 -8.06
C ALA A 83 -14.25 7.91 -8.94
N THR A 84 -13.85 9.12 -8.53
CA THR A 84 -14.03 10.35 -9.31
C THR A 84 -13.12 10.36 -10.53
N ALA A 85 -11.84 10.01 -10.37
CA ALA A 85 -10.87 9.93 -11.46
C ALA A 85 -11.30 8.90 -12.53
N LEU A 86 -11.83 7.76 -12.13
CA LEU A 86 -12.32 6.71 -13.05
C LEU A 86 -13.57 7.10 -13.84
N ARG A 87 -14.28 8.18 -13.44
CA ARG A 87 -15.41 8.73 -14.20
C ARG A 87 -15.01 9.82 -15.18
N ALA A 88 -13.78 10.33 -15.10
CA ALA A 88 -13.31 11.35 -16.03
C ALA A 88 -13.18 10.73 -17.44
N PRO A 89 -13.65 11.43 -18.49
CA PRO A 89 -13.49 10.95 -19.86
C PRO A 89 -12.01 11.02 -20.25
N VAL A 90 -11.41 9.85 -20.49
CA VAL A 90 -10.05 9.73 -21.01
C VAL A 90 -10.11 9.00 -22.35
N PRO A 91 -9.81 9.69 -23.47
CA PRO A 91 -9.90 9.10 -24.80
C PRO A 91 -9.13 7.79 -24.91
N GLY A 92 -9.81 6.73 -25.37
CA GLY A 92 -9.23 5.40 -25.57
C GLY A 92 -9.15 4.54 -24.31
N LEU A 93 -9.66 5.01 -23.17
CA LEU A 93 -9.73 4.26 -21.90
C LEU A 93 -11.15 4.14 -21.36
N GLU A 94 -12.18 4.44 -22.15
CA GLU A 94 -13.58 4.48 -21.71
C GLU A 94 -14.03 3.13 -21.13
N GLU A 95 -13.83 2.04 -21.88
CA GLU A 95 -14.16 0.69 -21.44
C GLU A 95 -13.29 0.21 -20.27
N ALA A 96 -12.00 0.57 -20.27
CA ALA A 96 -11.09 0.21 -19.19
C ALA A 96 -11.48 0.90 -17.87
N SER A 97 -11.82 2.19 -17.93
CA SER A 97 -12.25 2.98 -16.79
C SER A 97 -13.58 2.50 -16.23
N ALA A 98 -14.53 2.14 -17.11
CA ALA A 98 -15.81 1.55 -16.72
C ALA A 98 -15.63 0.21 -15.99
N ARG A 99 -14.77 -0.69 -16.51
CA ARG A 99 -14.46 -1.97 -15.85
C ARG A 99 -13.74 -1.77 -14.51
N ALA A 100 -12.75 -0.87 -14.45
CA ALA A 100 -12.04 -0.57 -13.21
C ALA A 100 -12.99 -0.02 -12.13
N LEU A 101 -13.91 0.89 -12.49
CA LEU A 101 -14.91 1.41 -11.57
C LEU A 101 -15.86 0.32 -11.06
N ALA A 102 -16.25 -0.63 -11.92
CA ALA A 102 -17.06 -1.78 -11.53
C ALA A 102 -16.34 -2.66 -10.50
N THR A 103 -15.04 -2.95 -10.71
CA THR A 103 -14.21 -3.71 -9.76
C THR A 103 -14.11 -2.98 -8.41
N VAL A 104 -13.85 -1.67 -8.40
CA VAL A 104 -13.76 -0.89 -7.17
C VAL A 104 -15.08 -0.87 -6.41
N ARG A 105 -16.22 -0.71 -7.11
CA ARG A 105 -17.56 -0.68 -6.50
C ARG A 105 -17.91 -1.94 -5.72
N GLN A 106 -17.39 -3.11 -6.13
CA GLN A 106 -17.67 -4.38 -5.45
C GLN A 106 -17.09 -4.45 -4.03
N VAL A 107 -16.07 -3.64 -3.73
CA VAL A 107 -15.36 -3.65 -2.45
C VAL A 107 -15.53 -2.36 -1.64
N LEU A 108 -16.38 -1.44 -2.11
CA LEU A 108 -16.69 -0.20 -1.38
C LEU A 108 -17.39 -0.53 -0.05
N PRO A 109 -16.97 0.07 1.07
CA PRO A 109 -17.72 -0.03 2.31
C PRO A 109 -19.08 0.66 2.17
N ALA A 110 -20.15 0.08 2.71
CA ALA A 110 -21.52 0.58 2.60
C ALA A 110 -21.77 2.01 3.14
N ARG A 111 -20.76 2.62 3.78
CA ARG A 111 -20.81 3.98 4.32
C ARG A 111 -20.40 5.07 3.32
N LEU A 112 -19.90 4.68 2.14
CA LEU A 112 -19.46 5.55 1.04
C LEU A 112 -20.37 5.38 -0.18
#